data_AF-A0A536G757-F1
#
_entry.id   AF-A0A536G757-F1
#
_cell.length_a   1.000
_cell.length_b   1.000
_cell.length_c   1.000
_cell.angle_alpha   90.00
_cell.angle_beta   90.00
_cell.angle_gamma   90.00
#
_symmetry.space_group_name_H-M   'P 1'
#
loop_
_entity.id
_entity.type
_entity.pdbx_description
1 polymer ?
#
loop_
_entity_poly.entity_id
_entity_poly.type
_entity_poly.pdbx_seq_one_letter_code
_entity_poly.pdbx_strand_id
1 'polypeptide(L)'
;MNEKPIEKEGPGAAVAAPVREVEIGDLDGHVGHTLEPDWKRLPIGPDHILYPVLVGLALFPILMGDAGHHLADDMPDEETHPFFPDHFWPYPIIAVVMLIAVGLLSAFVQKNLQLEASADPRAVTIPRPDWYFLFLFQFLKLGPELIMSLVIPPIVVVGLLIWPFIDGIAGPRLARRLGWKRWPVPGRNIITGTGWILFLGFIVFLTLWALAGPNFCLPYLTGPVCGA
;
A
#
# COMPACT_ATOMS: atom_id res chain seq x y z
N MET A 1 -17.24 47.31 -74.84
CA MET A 1 -16.87 47.01 -73.44
C MET A 1 -18.06 47.35 -72.56
N ASN A 2 -18.83 46.34 -72.17
CA ASN A 2 -19.74 46.40 -71.03
C ASN A 2 -20.18 44.97 -70.70
N GLU A 3 -19.36 44.26 -69.93
CA GLU A 3 -19.68 42.92 -69.44
C GLU A 3 -20.14 43.06 -67.99
N LYS A 4 -21.41 42.74 -67.73
CA LYS A 4 -21.99 42.68 -66.39
C LYS A 4 -21.45 41.45 -65.66
N PRO A 5 -21.06 41.54 -64.37
CA PRO A 5 -20.62 40.37 -63.62
C PRO A 5 -21.81 39.48 -63.27
N ILE A 6 -21.65 38.17 -63.48
CA ILE A 6 -22.62 37.12 -63.12
C ILE A 6 -22.36 36.75 -61.66
N GLU A 7 -23.26 37.14 -60.78
CA GLU A 7 -23.23 36.74 -59.37
C GLU A 7 -23.84 35.34 -59.22
N LYS A 8 -23.04 34.37 -58.76
CA LYS A 8 -23.50 33.01 -58.48
C LYS A 8 -23.85 32.92 -57.00
N GLU A 9 -25.13 32.84 -56.66
CA GLU A 9 -25.59 32.45 -55.33
C GLU A 9 -25.23 30.97 -55.08
N GLY A 10 -24.31 30.74 -54.15
CA GLY A 10 -24.03 29.40 -53.62
C GLY A 10 -25.16 28.88 -52.74
N PRO A 11 -25.28 27.56 -52.53
CA PRO A 11 -26.39 26.97 -51.79
C PRO A 11 -26.37 27.47 -50.34
N GLY A 12 -27.48 28.07 -49.92
CA GLY A 12 -27.63 28.81 -48.68
C GLY A 12 -27.25 28.02 -47.43
N ALA A 13 -26.31 28.56 -46.66
CA ALA A 13 -26.26 28.32 -45.23
C ALA A 13 -27.48 29.00 -44.61
N ALA A 14 -28.43 28.21 -44.11
CA ALA A 14 -29.51 28.73 -43.29
C ALA A 14 -28.89 29.51 -42.12
N VAL A 15 -29.19 30.80 -42.03
CA VAL A 15 -28.78 31.65 -40.92
C VAL A 15 -29.39 31.03 -39.66
N ALA A 16 -28.54 30.54 -38.75
CA ALA A 16 -29.01 30.08 -37.44
C ALA A 16 -29.79 31.23 -36.78
N ALA A 17 -30.97 30.93 -36.25
CA ALA A 17 -31.76 31.90 -35.50
C ALA A 17 -30.87 32.56 -34.42
N PRO A 18 -30.96 33.89 -34.22
CA PRO A 18 -30.12 34.55 -33.23
C PRO A 18 -30.34 33.88 -31.86
N VAL A 19 -29.24 33.52 -31.21
CA VAL A 19 -29.24 33.05 -29.82
C VAL A 19 -30.06 34.06 -29.04
N ARG A 20 -31.13 33.60 -28.39
CA ARG A 20 -31.92 34.45 -27.52
C ARG A 20 -31.02 34.82 -26.34
N GLU A 21 -30.36 35.97 -26.45
CA GLU A 21 -29.68 36.59 -25.34
C GLU A 21 -30.72 36.78 -24.24
N VAL A 22 -30.57 36.01 -23.16
CA VAL A 22 -31.33 36.24 -21.94
C VAL A 22 -30.70 37.48 -21.34
N GLU A 23 -31.36 38.63 -21.48
CA GLU A 23 -31.02 39.84 -20.74
C GLU A 23 -31.03 39.49 -19.26
N ILE A 24 -29.85 39.42 -18.64
CA ILE A 24 -29.73 39.51 -17.19
C ILE A 24 -29.99 40.99 -16.88
N GLY A 25 -31.27 41.33 -16.73
CA GLY A 25 -31.67 42.60 -16.19
C GLY A 25 -31.24 42.66 -14.73
N ASP A 26 -30.27 43.52 -14.42
CA ASP A 26 -30.09 44.04 -13.07
C ASP A 26 -31.39 44.76 -12.68
N LEU A 27 -32.27 44.03 -12.00
CA LEU A 27 -33.46 44.56 -11.38
C LEU A 27 -33.23 44.57 -9.87
N ASP A 28 -32.73 45.71 -9.40
CA ASP A 28 -32.89 46.16 -8.03
C ASP A 28 -34.37 46.05 -7.63
N GLY A 29 -34.68 45.21 -6.63
CA GLY A 29 -35.96 45.31 -5.91
C GLY A 29 -36.67 44.00 -5.55
N HIS A 30 -36.29 43.47 -4.38
CA HIS A 30 -37.17 42.83 -3.38
C HIS A 30 -37.63 41.37 -3.54
N VAL A 31 -37.56 40.66 -2.40
CA VAL A 31 -37.90 39.26 -2.09
C VAL A 31 -36.86 38.24 -2.57
N GLY A 32 -35.69 38.29 -1.93
CA GLY A 32 -34.64 37.29 -2.12
C GLY A 32 -35.11 35.91 -1.65
N HIS A 33 -35.47 35.05 -2.60
CA HIS A 33 -35.36 33.62 -2.38
C HIS A 33 -33.88 33.35 -2.08
N THR A 34 -33.56 33.01 -0.83
CA THR A 34 -32.22 32.57 -0.47
C THR A 34 -31.92 31.32 -1.29
N LEU A 35 -31.21 31.48 -2.40
CA LEU A 35 -30.72 30.36 -3.18
C LEU A 35 -29.94 29.47 -2.21
N GLU A 36 -30.28 28.19 -2.15
CA GLU A 36 -29.54 27.27 -1.32
C GLU A 36 -28.06 27.34 -1.71
N PRO A 37 -27.14 27.38 -0.71
CA PRO A 37 -25.72 27.47 -0.99
C PRO A 37 -25.29 26.38 -1.97
N ASP A 38 -24.44 26.71 -2.94
CA ASP A 38 -24.05 25.79 -4.02
C ASP A 38 -23.49 24.46 -3.52
N TRP A 39 -22.88 24.43 -2.33
CA TRP A 39 -22.37 23.19 -1.73
C TRP A 39 -23.47 22.16 -1.40
N LYS A 40 -24.73 22.59 -1.21
CA LYS A 40 -25.88 21.67 -1.01
C LYS A 40 -26.30 20.97 -2.29
N ARG A 41 -25.89 21.49 -3.45
CA ARG A 41 -26.16 20.86 -4.76
C ARG A 41 -25.12 19.80 -5.10
N LEU A 42 -24.02 19.74 -4.35
CA LEU A 42 -23.00 18.74 -4.56
C LEU A 42 -23.49 17.38 -4.05
N PRO A 43 -23.25 16.29 -4.80
CA PRO A 43 -23.60 14.94 -4.33
C PRO A 43 -22.85 14.55 -3.05
N ILE A 44 -21.69 15.17 -2.79
CA ILE A 44 -20.88 14.97 -1.57
C ILE A 44 -20.43 16.35 -1.05
N GLY A 45 -21.33 17.05 -0.38
CA GLY A 45 -21.08 18.34 0.29
C GLY A 45 -20.61 18.20 1.74
N PRO A 46 -20.28 19.30 2.45
CA PRO A 46 -19.83 19.32 3.84
C PRO A 46 -20.73 18.62 4.86
N ASP A 47 -22.01 18.50 4.51
CA ASP A 47 -23.08 17.83 5.24
C ASP A 47 -23.10 16.30 5.03
N HIS A 48 -22.42 15.80 4.00
CA HIS A 48 -22.31 14.38 3.71
C HIS A 48 -21.20 13.73 4.55
N ILE A 49 -21.47 12.57 5.14
CA ILE A 49 -20.50 11.80 5.97
C ILE A 49 -19.19 11.44 5.25
N LEU A 50 -19.19 11.51 3.91
CA LEU A 50 -18.04 11.17 3.06
C LEU A 50 -17.16 12.39 2.77
N TYR A 51 -17.63 13.60 3.06
CA TYR A 51 -16.86 14.83 2.89
C TYR A 51 -15.56 14.86 3.70
N PRO A 52 -15.52 14.55 5.01
CA PRO A 52 -14.26 14.51 5.74
C PRO A 52 -13.31 13.44 5.20
N VAL A 53 -13.84 12.35 4.63
CA VAL A 53 -13.04 11.30 3.99
C VAL A 53 -12.42 11.82 2.69
N LEU A 54 -13.20 12.47 1.82
CA LEU A 54 -12.70 13.06 0.57
C LEU A 54 -11.71 14.18 0.83
N VAL A 55 -12.00 15.06 1.80
CA VAL A 55 -11.09 16.12 2.21
C VAL A 55 -9.81 15.52 2.80
N GLY A 56 -9.90 14.48 3.63
CA GLY A 56 -8.74 13.76 4.13
C GLY A 56 -7.91 13.14 3.01
N LEU A 57 -8.55 12.51 2.03
CA LEU A 57 -7.89 11.88 0.88
C LEU A 57 -7.26 12.91 -0.07
N ALA A 58 -7.91 14.07 -0.25
CA ALA A 58 -7.39 15.16 -1.07
C ALA A 58 -6.25 15.94 -0.36
N LEU A 59 -6.33 16.10 0.96
CA LEU A 59 -5.28 16.73 1.76
C LEU A 59 -4.10 15.79 2.00
N PHE A 60 -4.30 14.48 1.98
CA PHE A 60 -3.25 13.50 2.28
C PHE A 60 -2.02 13.67 1.36
N PRO A 61 -2.13 13.75 0.01
CA PRO A 61 -1.00 14.02 -0.87
C PRO A 61 -0.36 15.38 -0.63
N ILE A 62 -1.17 16.42 -0.33
CA ILE A 62 -0.69 17.79 -0.10
C ILE A 62 0.11 17.85 1.22
N LEU A 63 -0.35 17.15 2.24
CA LEU A 63 0.27 17.06 3.56
C LEU A 63 1.50 16.14 3.55
N MET A 64 1.55 15.19 2.61
CA MET A 64 2.73 14.36 2.34
C MET A 64 3.89 15.14 1.71
N GLY A 65 3.67 16.42 1.36
CA GLY A 65 4.65 17.24 0.66
C GLY A 65 4.87 16.76 -0.77
N ASP A 66 5.75 17.43 -1.49
CA ASP A 66 6.12 17.07 -2.85
C ASP A 66 6.74 15.65 -2.89
N ALA A 67 5.89 14.64 -2.99
CA ALA A 67 6.26 13.27 -3.30
C ALA A 67 6.66 13.09 -4.78
N GLY A 68 6.77 14.20 -5.52
CA GLY A 68 7.02 14.31 -6.95
C GLY A 68 8.29 15.08 -7.30
N HIS A 69 9.31 15.10 -6.43
CA HIS A 69 10.67 15.23 -6.98
C HIS A 69 10.87 13.99 -7.84
N HIS A 70 10.89 14.18 -9.16
CA HIS A 70 11.29 13.16 -10.11
C HIS A 70 12.77 12.86 -9.85
N LEU A 71 13.04 12.03 -8.84
CA LEU A 71 14.39 11.55 -8.51
C LEU A 71 15.06 10.87 -9.71
N ALA A 72 14.26 10.43 -10.70
CA ALA A 72 14.72 9.91 -11.97
C ALA A 72 15.31 11.01 -12.89
N ASP A 73 14.82 12.25 -12.82
CA ASP A 73 15.33 13.37 -13.63
C ASP A 73 16.59 14.00 -12.98
N ASP A 74 16.73 13.89 -11.66
CA ASP A 74 17.86 14.41 -10.88
C ASP A 74 18.99 13.38 -10.64
N MET A 75 18.81 12.12 -11.04
CA MET A 75 19.83 11.07 -10.87
C MET A 75 20.87 11.14 -11.99
N PRO A 76 22.18 11.13 -11.68
CA PRO A 76 23.22 11.14 -12.69
C PRO A 76 23.08 9.91 -13.61
N ASP A 77 23.20 10.10 -14.93
CA ASP A 77 23.06 9.05 -15.93
C ASP A 77 23.99 7.83 -15.69
N GLU A 78 25.09 8.03 -14.96
CA GLU A 78 26.02 6.97 -14.56
C GLU A 78 25.45 5.99 -13.51
N GLU A 79 24.43 6.40 -12.74
CA GLU A 79 23.75 5.56 -11.74
C GLU A 79 22.41 4.99 -12.24
N THR A 80 21.98 5.36 -13.45
CA THR A 80 20.74 4.87 -14.05
C THR A 80 21.02 3.77 -15.07
N HIS A 81 20.11 2.80 -15.18
CA HIS A 81 20.15 1.79 -16.24
C HIS A 81 18.83 1.84 -17.02
N PRO A 82 18.87 1.73 -18.36
CA PRO A 82 17.67 1.71 -19.17
C PRO A 82 16.72 0.58 -18.74
N PHE A 83 15.42 0.88 -18.67
CA PHE A 83 14.41 -0.15 -18.40
C PHE A 83 14.45 -1.26 -19.46
N PHE A 84 14.55 -0.89 -20.73
CA PHE A 84 14.73 -1.82 -21.83
C PHE A 84 16.10 -1.60 -22.48
N PRO A 85 16.90 -2.66 -22.70
CA PRO A 85 16.57 -4.08 -22.48
C PRO A 85 16.94 -4.59 -21.07
N ASP A 86 17.78 -3.87 -20.34
CA ASP A 86 18.53 -4.41 -19.19
C ASP A 86 17.63 -4.82 -18.01
N HIS A 87 16.63 -4.00 -17.67
CA HIS A 87 15.71 -4.28 -16.58
C HIS A 87 14.57 -5.25 -16.98
N PHE A 88 14.18 -5.25 -18.26
CA PHE A 88 13.06 -6.04 -18.77
C PHE A 88 13.35 -7.55 -18.83
N TRP A 89 14.51 -7.96 -19.35
CA TRP A 89 14.83 -9.36 -19.62
C TRP A 89 14.83 -10.31 -18.39
N PRO A 90 15.24 -9.88 -17.19
CA PRO A 90 15.13 -10.72 -15.99
C PRO A 90 13.70 -11.17 -15.67
N TYR A 91 12.67 -10.37 -15.97
CA TYR A 91 11.29 -10.69 -15.56
C TYR A 91 10.70 -11.94 -16.25
N PRO A 92 10.73 -12.08 -17.59
CA PRO A 92 10.30 -13.31 -18.25
C PRO A 92 11.08 -14.54 -17.78
N ILE A 93 12.39 -14.40 -17.51
CA ILE A 93 13.23 -15.49 -17.02
C ILE A 93 12.76 -15.93 -15.64
N ILE A 94 12.58 -14.99 -14.70
CA ILE A 94 12.05 -15.27 -13.36
C ILE A 94 10.66 -15.90 -13.45
N ALA A 95 9.80 -15.41 -14.34
CA ALA A 95 8.46 -15.97 -14.53
C ALA A 95 8.50 -17.43 -15.01
N VAL A 96 9.34 -17.75 -15.99
CA VAL A 96 9.54 -19.14 -16.46
C VAL A 96 10.13 -20.02 -15.36
N VAL A 97 11.13 -19.54 -14.64
CA VAL A 97 11.74 -20.28 -13.51
C VAL A 97 10.71 -20.55 -12.42
N MET A 98 9.89 -19.57 -12.05
CA MET A 98 8.81 -19.73 -11.07
C MET A 98 7.75 -20.72 -11.56
N LEU A 99 7.36 -20.66 -12.84
CA LEU A 99 6.41 -21.60 -13.42
C LEU A 99 6.95 -23.03 -13.37
N ILE A 100 8.22 -23.23 -13.74
CA ILE A 100 8.88 -24.54 -13.65
C ILE A 100 8.95 -25.00 -12.20
N ALA A 101 9.36 -24.15 -11.26
CA ALA A 101 9.48 -24.50 -9.85
C ALA A 101 8.12 -24.93 -9.25
N VAL A 102 7.06 -24.17 -9.50
CA VAL A 102 5.70 -24.51 -9.05
C VAL A 102 5.18 -25.76 -9.75
N GLY A 103 5.45 -25.92 -11.06
CA GLY A 103 5.10 -27.12 -11.81
C GLY A 103 5.78 -28.39 -11.26
N LEU A 104 7.07 -28.30 -10.92
CA LEU A 104 7.81 -29.39 -10.28
C LEU A 104 7.27 -29.66 -8.87
N LEU A 105 6.99 -28.62 -8.07
CA LEU A 105 6.39 -28.79 -6.74
C LEU A 105 5.04 -29.50 -6.84
N SER A 106 4.21 -29.12 -7.81
CA SER A 106 2.93 -29.78 -8.09
C SER A 106 3.10 -31.21 -8.56
N ALA A 107 4.13 -31.54 -9.34
CA ALA A 107 4.33 -32.89 -9.87
C ALA A 107 4.90 -33.85 -8.83
N PHE A 108 5.83 -33.39 -7.98
CA PHE A 108 6.58 -34.26 -7.06
C PHE A 108 6.08 -34.23 -5.62
N VAL A 109 5.44 -33.12 -5.19
CA VAL A 109 5.08 -32.88 -3.78
C VAL A 109 3.56 -32.87 -3.57
N GLN A 110 2.77 -33.21 -4.59
CA GLN A 110 1.30 -33.15 -4.58
C GLN A 110 0.65 -33.80 -3.35
N LYS A 111 1.19 -34.94 -2.87
CA LYS A 111 0.63 -35.66 -1.72
C LYS A 111 0.63 -34.83 -0.44
N ASN A 112 1.61 -33.95 -0.26
CA ASN A 112 1.71 -33.08 0.92
C ASN A 112 0.90 -31.78 0.74
N LEU A 113 0.40 -31.50 -0.46
CA LEU A 113 -0.40 -30.31 -0.81
C LEU A 113 -1.89 -30.63 -0.89
N GLN A 114 -2.31 -31.84 -0.52
CA GLN A 114 -3.73 -32.20 -0.48
C GLN A 114 -4.42 -31.44 0.65
N LEU A 115 -5.64 -30.99 0.38
CA LEU A 115 -6.48 -30.42 1.42
C LEU A 115 -6.70 -31.45 2.53
N GLU A 116 -6.73 -30.99 3.77
CA GLU A 116 -7.05 -31.83 4.91
C GLU A 116 -8.47 -32.40 4.79
N ALA A 117 -8.77 -33.37 5.65
CA ALA A 117 -10.11 -33.96 5.71
C ALA A 117 -11.17 -32.86 5.86
N SER A 118 -12.34 -33.08 5.24
CA SER A 118 -13.47 -32.15 5.38
C SER A 118 -13.71 -31.86 6.86
N ALA A 119 -13.96 -30.58 7.17
CA ALA A 119 -14.13 -30.12 8.53
C ALA A 119 -15.23 -30.93 9.25
N ASP A 120 -14.83 -31.72 10.25
CA ASP A 120 -15.73 -32.45 11.14
C ASP A 120 -15.67 -31.79 12.53
N PRO A 121 -16.77 -31.18 13.01
CA PRO A 121 -16.81 -30.55 14.33
C PRO A 121 -16.67 -31.55 15.49
N ARG A 122 -16.71 -32.87 15.24
CA ARG A 122 -16.52 -33.91 16.25
C ARG A 122 -15.08 -34.43 16.31
N ALA A 123 -14.25 -34.12 15.31
CA ALA A 123 -12.87 -34.53 15.29
C ALA A 123 -12.02 -33.66 16.23
N VAL A 124 -11.25 -34.28 17.11
CA VAL A 124 -10.28 -33.59 17.95
C VAL A 124 -8.92 -33.70 17.28
N THR A 125 -8.54 -32.68 16.54
CA THR A 125 -7.21 -32.55 15.92
C THR A 125 -6.44 -31.41 16.60
N ILE A 126 -5.12 -31.55 16.68
CA ILE A 126 -4.27 -30.46 17.14
C ILE A 126 -4.23 -29.43 15.98
N PRO A 127 -4.73 -28.21 16.18
CA PRO A 127 -4.72 -27.21 15.12
C PRO A 127 -3.27 -26.78 14.87
N ARG A 128 -2.73 -27.13 13.70
CA ARG A 128 -1.42 -26.66 13.25
C ARG A 128 -1.61 -25.67 12.09
N PRO A 129 -1.02 -24.48 12.18
CA PRO A 129 -1.09 -23.53 11.08
C PRO A 129 -0.15 -23.94 9.95
N ASP A 130 -0.33 -23.33 8.79
CA ASP A 130 0.59 -23.49 7.66
C ASP A 130 2.01 -22.99 7.99
N TRP A 131 2.98 -23.47 7.21
CA TRP A 131 4.41 -23.23 7.40
C TRP A 131 4.80 -21.75 7.52
N TYR A 132 4.12 -20.85 6.80
CA TYR A 132 4.39 -19.42 6.80
C TYR A 132 3.90 -18.71 8.06
N PHE A 133 3.06 -19.35 8.89
CA PHE A 133 2.57 -18.81 10.16
C PHE A 133 3.16 -19.48 11.40
N LEU A 134 4.02 -20.50 11.24
CA LEU A 134 4.60 -21.23 12.36
C LEU A 134 5.34 -20.32 13.35
N PHE A 135 6.14 -19.37 12.86
CA PHE A 135 6.86 -18.43 13.73
C PHE A 135 5.91 -17.55 14.54
N LEU A 136 4.78 -17.12 13.95
CA LEU A 136 3.80 -16.26 14.60
C LEU A 136 3.04 -17.04 15.67
N PHE A 137 2.67 -18.29 15.38
CA PHE A 137 2.04 -19.17 16.35
C PHE A 137 2.96 -19.50 17.54
N GLN A 138 4.25 -19.73 17.28
CA GLN A 138 5.22 -19.92 18.35
C GLN A 138 5.42 -18.63 19.17
N PHE A 139 5.48 -17.48 18.51
CA PHE A 139 5.58 -16.17 19.17
C PHE A 139 4.39 -15.90 20.09
N LEU A 140 3.17 -16.27 19.67
CA LEU A 140 1.94 -16.12 20.46
C LEU A 140 2.01 -16.87 21.81
N LYS A 141 2.68 -18.03 21.86
CA LYS A 141 2.83 -18.84 23.07
C LYS A 141 3.80 -18.26 24.10
N LEU A 142 4.60 -17.26 23.74
CA LEU A 142 5.64 -16.70 24.62
C LEU A 142 5.07 -15.77 25.70
N GLY A 143 3.78 -15.45 25.70
CA GLY A 143 3.25 -14.53 26.70
C GLY A 143 1.75 -14.65 26.90
N PRO A 144 1.15 -13.67 27.60
CA PRO A 144 -0.29 -13.63 27.79
C PRO A 144 -1.01 -13.60 26.45
N GLU A 145 -1.90 -14.57 26.23
CA GLU A 145 -2.60 -14.81 24.96
C GLU A 145 -3.29 -13.55 24.42
N LEU A 146 -3.94 -12.79 25.30
CA LEU A 146 -4.66 -11.56 24.93
C LEU A 146 -3.71 -10.48 24.39
N ILE A 147 -2.53 -10.34 25.01
CA ILE A 147 -1.55 -9.31 24.61
C ILE A 147 -0.92 -9.72 23.28
N MET A 148 -0.46 -10.97 23.18
CA MET A 148 0.24 -11.44 22.00
C MET A 148 -0.65 -11.48 20.76
N SER A 149 -1.94 -11.84 20.91
CA SER A 149 -2.88 -11.96 19.79
C SER A 149 -3.57 -10.66 19.42
N LEU A 150 -3.95 -9.83 20.39
CA LEU A 150 -4.84 -8.70 20.14
C LEU A 150 -4.13 -7.34 20.26
N VAL A 151 -3.05 -7.24 21.02
CA VAL A 151 -2.37 -5.96 21.28
C VAL A 151 -1.15 -5.77 20.38
N ILE A 152 -0.29 -6.78 20.24
CA ILE A 152 0.95 -6.64 19.48
C ILE A 152 0.71 -6.43 17.98
N PRO A 153 -0.12 -7.24 17.27
CA PRO A 153 -0.31 -7.06 15.83
C PRO A 153 -0.78 -5.65 15.42
N PRO A 154 -1.82 -5.05 16.05
CA PRO A 154 -2.23 -3.69 15.68
C PRO A 154 -1.17 -2.65 16.03
N ILE A 155 -0.40 -2.82 17.11
CA ILE A 155 0.72 -1.91 17.41
C ILE A 155 1.79 -1.97 16.31
N VAL A 156 2.12 -3.16 15.81
CA VAL A 156 3.08 -3.31 14.70
C VAL A 156 2.55 -2.65 13.44
N VAL A 157 1.29 -2.88 13.07
CA VAL A 157 0.67 -2.26 11.89
C VAL A 157 0.63 -0.74 12.00
N VAL A 158 0.16 -0.21 13.13
CA VAL A 158 0.14 1.24 13.39
C VAL A 158 1.56 1.81 13.40
N GLY A 159 2.52 1.09 13.97
CA GLY A 159 3.93 1.46 13.93
C GLY A 159 4.48 1.56 12.51
N LEU A 160 4.12 0.63 11.63
CA LEU A 160 4.51 0.68 10.20
C LEU A 160 3.81 1.82 9.46
N LEU A 161 2.53 2.10 9.75
CA LEU A 161 1.81 3.23 9.17
C LEU A 161 2.40 4.58 9.61
N ILE A 162 2.86 4.67 10.86
CA ILE A 162 3.48 5.88 11.43
C ILE A 162 4.97 5.98 11.07
N TRP A 163 5.59 4.89 10.62
CA TRP A 163 7.02 4.82 10.25
C TRP A 163 7.50 5.96 9.35
N PRO A 164 6.86 6.30 8.21
CA PRO A 164 7.33 7.40 7.36
C PRO A 164 7.40 8.76 8.08
N PHE A 165 6.50 9.00 9.05
CA PHE A 165 6.51 10.24 9.84
C PHE A 165 7.65 10.25 10.85
N ILE A 166 7.92 9.10 11.49
CA ILE A 166 9.06 8.94 12.41
C ILE A 166 10.37 9.13 11.63
N ASP A 167 10.48 8.52 10.45
CA ASP A 167 11.65 8.58 9.58
C ASP A 167 11.97 10.03 9.16
N GLY A 168 10.97 10.78 8.67
CA GLY A 168 11.15 12.16 8.24
C GLY A 168 11.40 13.15 9.39
N ILE A 169 10.71 12.99 10.52
CA ILE A 169 10.75 13.97 11.63
C ILE A 169 11.88 13.66 12.62
N ALA A 170 11.96 12.43 13.11
CA ALA A 170 12.94 12.05 14.13
C ALA A 170 14.28 11.66 13.51
N GLY A 171 14.28 11.18 12.26
CA GLY A 171 15.46 10.63 11.62
C GLY A 171 16.66 11.59 11.57
N PRO A 172 16.56 12.71 10.86
CA PRO A 172 17.65 13.68 10.75
C PRO A 172 18.11 14.24 12.11
N ARG A 173 17.19 14.36 13.07
CA ARG A 173 17.46 14.89 14.41
C ARG A 173 18.26 13.90 15.26
N LEU A 174 17.89 12.63 15.23
CA LEU A 174 18.56 11.57 15.98
C LEU A 174 19.93 11.23 15.36
N ALA A 175 20.04 11.20 14.03
CA ALA A 175 21.33 11.07 13.34
C ALA A 175 22.31 12.17 13.77
N ARG A 176 21.87 13.44 13.83
CA ARG A 176 22.73 14.55 14.25
C ARG A 176 23.16 14.43 15.72
N ARG A 177 22.29 13.94 16.61
CA ARG A 177 22.63 13.71 18.03
C ARG A 177 23.61 12.56 18.23
N LEU A 178 23.47 11.48 17.45
CA LEU A 178 24.36 10.31 17.51
C LEU A 178 25.64 10.48 16.66
N GLY A 179 25.84 11.64 16.04
CA GLY A 179 27.02 11.91 15.20
C GLY A 179 27.03 11.17 13.85
N TRP A 180 25.88 10.64 13.42
CA TRP A 180 25.74 9.92 12.15
C TRP A 180 25.62 10.90 10.99
N LYS A 181 26.47 10.72 9.96
CA LYS A 181 26.49 11.57 8.76
C LYS A 181 25.18 11.54 7.96
N ARG A 182 24.46 10.41 8.00
CA ARG A 182 23.18 10.17 7.32
C ARG A 182 22.33 9.22 8.16
N TRP A 183 21.01 9.27 7.97
CA TRP A 183 20.08 8.38 8.65
C TRP A 183 20.31 6.91 8.23
N PRO A 184 20.27 5.94 9.17
CA PRO A 184 20.53 4.55 8.90
C PRO A 184 19.43 3.88 8.07
N VAL A 185 19.64 3.79 6.76
CA VAL A 185 18.79 2.98 5.86
C VAL A 185 19.22 1.49 5.94
N PRO A 186 18.29 0.52 5.97
CA PRO A 186 18.61 -0.91 5.85
C PRO A 186 19.54 -1.19 4.65
N GLY A 187 20.60 -1.98 4.87
CA GLY A 187 21.56 -2.39 3.82
C GLY A 187 22.79 -1.47 3.64
N ARG A 188 22.79 -0.24 4.15
CA ARG A 188 23.95 0.68 4.06
C ARG A 188 24.76 0.79 5.35
N ASN A 189 24.19 0.38 6.49
CA ASN A 189 24.86 0.49 7.79
C ASN A 189 24.87 -0.85 8.54
N ILE A 190 25.93 -1.07 9.31
CA ILE A 190 26.17 -2.33 10.04
C ILE A 190 25.10 -2.55 11.11
N ILE A 191 24.55 -1.50 11.71
CA ILE A 191 23.61 -1.60 12.84
C ILE A 191 22.23 -2.09 12.40
N THR A 192 21.65 -1.50 11.34
CA THR A 192 20.37 -1.96 10.78
C THR A 192 20.53 -3.26 10.02
N GLY A 193 21.68 -3.49 9.39
CA GLY A 193 22.01 -4.77 8.78
C GLY A 193 22.03 -5.90 9.82
N THR A 194 22.75 -5.70 10.93
CA THR A 194 22.77 -6.67 12.04
C THR A 194 21.41 -6.83 12.70
N GLY A 195 20.68 -5.73 12.94
CA GLY A 195 19.30 -5.78 13.45
C GLY A 195 18.37 -6.60 12.55
N TRP A 196 18.46 -6.41 11.23
CA TRP A 196 17.68 -7.18 10.26
C TRP A 196 18.04 -8.66 10.25
N ILE A 197 19.34 -8.99 10.30
CA ILE A 197 19.80 -10.38 10.37
C ILE A 197 19.33 -11.04 11.66
N LEU A 198 19.40 -10.35 12.80
CA LEU A 198 18.90 -10.87 14.07
C LEU A 198 17.38 -11.10 14.03
N PHE A 199 16.63 -10.19 13.41
CA PHE A 199 15.19 -10.35 13.22
C PHE A 199 14.85 -11.57 12.36
N LEU A 200 15.52 -11.75 11.22
CA LEU A 200 15.35 -12.94 10.38
C LEU A 200 15.79 -14.21 11.10
N GLY A 201 16.91 -14.16 11.83
CA GLY A 201 17.40 -15.26 12.66
C GLY A 201 16.39 -15.65 13.74
N PHE A 202 15.71 -14.67 14.35
CA PHE A 202 14.64 -14.90 15.31
C PHE A 202 13.42 -15.58 14.66
N ILE A 203 12.99 -15.15 13.48
CA ILE A 203 11.91 -15.82 12.72
C ILE A 203 12.28 -17.27 12.40
N VAL A 204 13.50 -17.50 11.89
CA VAL A 204 13.98 -18.85 11.57
C VAL A 204 14.03 -19.71 12.83
N PHE A 205 14.56 -19.18 13.93
CA PHE A 205 14.60 -19.88 15.22
C PHE A 205 13.19 -20.28 15.69
N LEU A 206 12.24 -19.35 15.68
CA LEU A 206 10.86 -19.64 16.08
C LEU A 206 10.19 -20.67 15.16
N THR A 207 10.46 -20.60 13.86
CA THR A 207 9.94 -21.56 12.88
C THR A 207 10.49 -22.96 13.12
N LEU A 208 11.81 -23.08 13.36
CA LEU A 208 12.45 -24.36 13.66
C LEU A 208 11.98 -24.93 15.00
N TRP A 209 11.78 -24.08 16.00
CA TRP A 209 11.23 -24.49 17.28
C TRP A 209 9.78 -24.97 17.14
N ALA A 210 8.95 -24.28 16.34
CA ALA A 210 7.60 -24.74 16.04
C ALA A 210 7.62 -26.12 15.35
N LEU A 211 8.52 -26.33 14.37
CA LEU A 211 8.68 -27.59 13.64
C LEU A 211 9.21 -28.75 14.50
N ALA A 212 9.88 -28.47 15.62
CA ALA A 212 10.36 -29.50 16.55
C ALA A 212 9.22 -30.28 17.24
N GLY A 213 7.98 -29.77 17.16
CA GLY A 213 6.79 -30.46 17.62
C GLY A 213 6.48 -30.30 19.12
N PRO A 214 5.34 -30.84 19.57
CA PRO A 214 4.83 -30.64 20.92
C PRO A 214 5.66 -31.33 22.02
N ASN A 215 6.52 -32.27 21.66
CA ASN A 215 7.38 -32.98 22.62
C ASN A 215 8.64 -32.19 22.98
N PHE A 216 8.97 -31.15 22.20
CA PHE A 216 10.16 -30.34 22.43
C PHE A 216 9.77 -29.01 23.07
N CYS A 217 10.09 -28.87 24.35
CA CYS A 217 9.75 -27.70 25.15
C CYS A 217 11.02 -27.02 25.66
N LEU A 218 11.04 -25.68 25.57
CA LEU A 218 12.11 -24.86 26.14
C LEU A 218 11.58 -24.11 27.37
N PRO A 219 12.40 -23.92 28.42
CA PRO A 219 12.02 -23.12 29.56
C PRO A 219 11.86 -21.65 29.13
N TYR A 220 10.74 -21.04 29.52
CA TYR A 220 10.44 -19.63 29.28
C TYR A 220 9.91 -18.96 30.56
N LEU A 221 9.81 -17.63 30.54
CA LEU A 221 9.47 -16.79 31.70
C LEU A 221 8.18 -17.18 32.42
N THR A 222 7.19 -17.70 31.69
CA THR A 222 5.87 -18.09 32.20
C THR A 222 5.69 -19.60 32.42
N GLY A 223 6.72 -20.40 32.11
CA GLY A 223 6.68 -21.87 32.13
C GLY A 223 7.36 -22.49 30.91
N PRO A 224 7.42 -23.82 30.80
CA PRO A 224 7.91 -24.49 29.60
C PRO A 224 6.95 -24.25 28.43
N VAL A 225 7.49 -23.77 27.31
CA VAL A 225 6.73 -23.57 26.07
C VAL A 225 7.14 -24.66 25.08
N CYS A 226 6.16 -25.34 24.49
CA CYS A 226 6.40 -26.42 23.54
C CYS A 226 6.17 -25.96 22.09
N GLY A 227 6.83 -26.64 21.16
CA GLY A 227 6.61 -26.48 19.72
C GLY A 227 5.17 -26.73 19.30
N ALA A 228 4.85 -26.43 18.04
CA ALA A 228 3.51 -26.54 17.47
C ALA A 228 3.24 -27.93 16.89
#